data_AF-I1YLP1-F1
#
_entry.id   AF-I1YLP1-F1
#
_cell.length_a   1.000
_cell.length_b   1.000
_cell.length_c   1.000
_cell.angle_alpha   90.00
_cell.angle_beta   90.00
_cell.angle_gamma   90.00
#
_symmetry.space_group_name_H-M   'P 1'
#
loop_
_entity.id
_entity.type
_entity.pdbx_description
1 polymer ?
#
loop_
_entity_poly.entity_id
_entity_poly.type
_entity_poly.pdbx_seq_one_letter_code
_entity_poly.pdbx_strand_id
1 'polypeptide(L)'
;MALVRGLRDRGYALLEFDPEAAKAQQQASTATANPTPTGSGLPLRYVFDQFTGTNMYRVTIMVGNESLTRPYSQENGGIVPAGYWVRKE
;
A
#
# COMPACT_ATOMS: atom_id res chain seq x y z
N MET A 1 0.38 -3.05 -17.33
CA MET A 1 0.05 -2.22 -16.14
C MET A 1 -1.28 -1.45 -16.36
N ALA A 2 -2.44 -2.11 -16.37
CA ALA A 2 -3.73 -1.42 -16.63
C ALA A 2 -4.33 -0.78 -15.36
N LEU A 3 -4.17 -1.44 -14.21
CA LEU A 3 -4.73 -0.99 -12.94
C LEU A 3 -4.04 0.28 -12.40
N VAL A 4 -2.71 0.30 -12.39
CA VAL A 4 -1.92 1.44 -11.90
C VAL A 4 -2.23 2.70 -12.70
N ARG A 5 -2.38 2.56 -14.01
CA ARG A 5 -2.76 3.66 -14.91
C ARG A 5 -4.16 4.17 -14.59
N GLY A 6 -5.14 3.28 -14.46
CA GLY A 6 -6.52 3.66 -14.10
C GLY A 6 -6.63 4.35 -12.73
N LEU A 7 -5.73 4.05 -11.79
CA LEU A 7 -5.66 4.76 -10.51
C LEU A 7 -5.03 6.14 -10.64
N ARG A 8 -3.95 6.29 -11.44
CA ARG A 8 -3.38 7.61 -11.76
C ARG A 8 -4.37 8.51 -12.50
N ASP A 9 -5.10 7.96 -13.46
CA ASP A 9 -6.13 8.70 -14.20
C ASP A 9 -7.28 9.18 -13.31
N ARG A 10 -7.48 8.55 -12.14
CA ARG A 10 -8.44 8.98 -11.11
C ARG A 10 -7.84 9.94 -10.07
N GLY A 11 -6.62 10.42 -10.28
CA GLY A 11 -5.97 11.42 -9.44
C GLY A 11 -5.22 10.86 -8.24
N TYR A 12 -5.01 9.54 -8.15
CA TYR A 12 -4.22 8.94 -7.08
C TYR A 12 -2.72 8.97 -7.42
N ALA A 13 -1.90 9.49 -6.52
CA ALA A 13 -0.45 9.45 -6.62
C ALA A 13 0.08 8.08 -6.17
N LEU A 14 0.27 7.16 -7.11
CA LEU A 14 0.92 5.87 -6.85
C LEU A 14 2.39 5.90 -7.31
N LEU A 15 3.28 5.62 -6.37
CA LEU A 15 4.66 5.23 -6.63
C LEU A 15 4.73 3.71 -6.73
N GLU A 16 5.20 3.21 -7.87
CA GLU A 16 5.45 1.78 -8.05
C GLU A 16 6.74 1.43 -7.30
N PHE A 17 6.66 0.44 -6.41
CA PHE A 17 7.83 -0.06 -5.71
C PHE A 17 8.70 -0.85 -6.70
N ASP A 18 9.84 -0.27 -7.06
CA ASP A 18 10.85 -0.93 -7.86
C ASP A 18 11.86 -1.63 -6.94
N PRO A 19 11.87 -2.98 -6.88
CA PRO A 19 12.72 -3.72 -5.96
C PRO A 19 14.21 -3.66 -6.32
N GLU A 20 14.57 -3.37 -7.58
CA GLU A 20 15.96 -3.15 -7.98
C GLU A 20 16.42 -1.75 -7.58
N ALA A 21 15.59 -0.72 -7.78
CA ALA A 21 15.88 0.63 -7.31
C ALA A 21 15.97 0.69 -5.78
N ALA A 22 15.13 -0.05 -5.06
CA ALA A 22 15.17 -0.15 -3.60
C ALA A 22 16.47 -0.82 -3.11
N LYS A 23 16.94 -1.86 -3.81
CA LYS A 23 18.24 -2.51 -3.52
C LYS A 23 19.43 -1.62 -3.87
N ALA A 24 19.35 -0.90 -5.00
CA ALA A 24 20.37 0.07 -5.41
C ALA A 24 20.48 1.25 -4.43
N GLN A 25 19.34 1.73 -3.89
CA GLN A 25 19.30 2.77 -2.85
C GLN A 25 19.88 2.29 -1.51
N GLN A 26 19.65 1.01 -1.16
CA GLN A 26 20.25 0.39 0.04
C GLN A 26 21.77 0.21 -0.09
N GLN A 27 22.30 -0.05 -1.29
CA GLN A 27 23.75 -0.15 -1.55
C GLN A 27 24.44 1.20 -1.71
N ALA A 28 23.74 2.24 -2.20
CA ALA A 28 24.26 3.60 -2.30
C ALA A 28 24.31 4.36 -0.96
N SER A 29 23.75 3.80 0.11
CA SER A 29 23.64 4.45 1.43
C SER A 29 24.97 4.57 2.22
N THR A 30 26.11 4.12 1.67
CA THR A 30 27.44 4.35 2.26
C THR A 30 28.19 5.56 1.68
N ALA A 31 27.67 6.21 0.62
CA ALA A 31 28.23 7.47 0.18
C ALA A 31 27.18 8.30 -0.57
N THR A 32 26.95 9.52 -0.07
CA THR A 32 26.14 10.60 -0.66
C THR A 32 24.66 10.57 -0.24
N ALA A 33 24.27 11.68 0.38
CA ALA A 33 22.94 11.94 0.90
C ALA A 33 21.85 11.58 -0.11
N ASN A 34 20.98 10.66 0.30
CA ASN A 34 19.69 10.41 -0.35
C ASN A 34 19.02 11.77 -0.60
N PRO A 35 18.43 12.04 -1.78
CA PRO A 35 17.52 13.16 -1.90
C PRO A 35 16.38 12.88 -0.93
N THR A 36 16.40 13.57 0.21
CA THR A 36 15.29 13.60 1.15
C THR A 36 14.06 13.92 0.32
N PRO A 37 12.99 13.09 0.36
CA PRO A 37 11.74 13.47 -0.26
C PRO A 37 11.37 14.85 0.31
N THR A 38 11.43 15.89 -0.50
CA THR A 38 11.11 17.28 -0.11
C THR A 38 9.60 17.50 0.02
N GLY A 39 8.82 16.42 -0.01
CA GLY A 39 7.42 16.44 0.36
C GLY A 39 7.26 16.18 1.85
N SER A 40 6.57 17.09 2.53
CA SER A 40 6.04 16.93 3.90
C SER A 40 4.94 15.85 4.00
N GLY A 41 5.08 14.75 3.26
CA GLY A 41 4.10 13.67 3.19
C GLY A 41 4.33 12.63 4.28
N LEU A 42 3.24 12.13 4.86
CA LEU A 42 3.30 11.00 5.78
C LEU A 42 3.66 9.72 5.01
N PRO A 43 4.51 8.83 5.58
CA PRO A 43 4.85 7.57 4.95
C PRO A 43 3.59 6.68 4.83
N LEU A 44 3.34 6.15 3.64
CA LEU A 44 2.24 5.21 3.36
C LEU A 44 2.76 3.78 3.25
N ARG A 45 2.15 2.85 3.98
CA ARG A 45 2.46 1.42 3.97
C ARG A 45 1.15 0.62 3.89
N TYR A 46 1.20 -0.61 3.39
CA TYR A 46 0.04 -1.49 3.38
C TYR A 46 0.40 -2.93 3.73
N VAL A 47 -0.56 -3.64 4.32
CA VAL A 47 -0.54 -5.08 4.55
C VAL A 47 -1.79 -5.66 3.90
N PHE A 48 -1.60 -6.72 3.13
CA PHE A 48 -2.67 -7.54 2.59
C PHE A 48 -2.46 -8.97 3.05
N ASP A 49 -3.42 -9.51 3.79
CA ASP A 49 -3.37 -10.86 4.33
C ASP A 49 -4.75 -11.52 4.32
N GLN A 50 -4.74 -12.84 4.38
CA GLN A 50 -5.93 -13.68 4.41
C GLN A 50 -6.16 -14.17 5.84
N PHE A 51 -7.42 -14.24 6.26
CA PHE A 51 -7.76 -14.94 7.49
C PHE A 51 -7.67 -16.45 7.23
N THR A 52 -6.71 -17.12 7.85
CA THR A 52 -6.42 -18.54 7.67
C THR A 52 -7.68 -19.40 7.73
N GLY A 53 -7.88 -20.25 6.73
CA GLY A 53 -9.04 -21.16 6.67
C GLY A 53 -10.35 -20.51 6.26
N THR A 54 -10.34 -19.27 5.76
CA THR A 54 -11.53 -18.57 5.29
C THR A 54 -11.32 -17.94 3.92
N ASN A 55 -12.41 -17.55 3.26
CA ASN A 55 -12.38 -16.74 2.03
C ASN A 55 -12.30 -15.23 2.31
N MET A 56 -11.90 -14.85 3.52
CA MET A 56 -11.82 -13.47 3.95
C MET A 56 -10.39 -12.95 3.84
N TYR A 57 -10.27 -11.73 3.37
CA TYR A 57 -9.05 -10.98 3.25
C TYR A 57 -9.18 -9.68 4.03
N ARG A 58 -8.07 -9.06 4.39
CA ARG A 58 -8.07 -7.69 4.90
C ARG A 58 -6.97 -6.87 4.24
N VAL A 59 -7.27 -5.60 4.09
CA VAL A 59 -6.29 -4.58 3.71
C VAL A 59 -6.14 -3.64 4.89
N THR A 60 -4.92 -3.48 5.38
CA THR A 60 -4.54 -2.47 6.37
C THR A 60 -3.62 -1.46 5.71
N ILE A 61 -4.05 -0.21 5.65
CA ILE A 61 -3.25 0.93 5.18
C ILE A 61 -2.73 1.67 6.41
N MET A 62 -1.45 2.02 6.44
CA MET A 62 -0.83 2.82 7.50
C MET A 62 -0.32 4.12 6.89
N VAL A 63 -0.69 5.26 7.47
CA VAL A 63 -0.27 6.60 7.05
C VAL A 63 0.28 7.32 8.28
N GLY A 64 1.60 7.45 8.37
CA GLY A 64 2.24 7.96 9.59
C GLY A 64 1.95 7.06 10.80
N ASN A 65 1.26 7.62 11.81
CA ASN A 65 0.83 6.90 13.01
C ASN A 65 -0.59 6.34 12.92
N GLU A 66 -1.32 6.66 11.86
CA GLU A 66 -2.72 6.25 11.69
C GLU A 66 -2.81 4.98 10.85
N SER A 67 -3.86 4.19 11.06
CA SER A 67 -4.16 3.05 10.21
C SER A 67 -5.63 2.95 9.84
N LEU A 68 -5.89 2.42 8.65
CA LEU A 68 -7.20 2.19 8.08
C LEU A 68 -7.31 0.73 7.64
N THR A 69 -8.24 -0.02 8.20
CA THR A 69 -8.42 -1.46 7.90
C THR A 69 -9.77 -1.71 7.26
N ARG A 70 -9.83 -2.56 6.24
CA ARG A 70 -11.11 -3.02 5.66
C ARG A 70 -11.08 -4.51 5.32
N PRO A 71 -12.11 -5.27 5.72
CA PRO A 71 -12.26 -6.66 5.33
C PRO A 71 -12.87 -6.79 3.93
N TYR A 72 -12.48 -7.84 3.23
CA TYR A 72 -13.01 -8.26 1.95
C TYR A 72 -13.34 -9.75 1.98
N SER A 73 -14.33 -10.16 1.20
CA SER A 73 -14.73 -11.56 1.01
C SER A 73 -14.48 -11.94 -0.44
N GLN A 74 -14.01 -13.17 -0.67
CA GLN A 74 -13.99 -13.73 -2.01
C GLN A 74 -15.31 -14.42 -2.32
N GLU A 75 -16.03 -13.87 -3.28
CA GLU A 75 -17.35 -14.33 -3.70
C GLU A 75 -17.40 -14.44 -5.22
N ASN A 76 -17.86 -15.59 -5.73
CA ASN A 76 -18.02 -15.83 -7.18
C ASN A 76 -16.76 -15.51 -8.00
N GLY A 77 -15.57 -15.78 -7.46
CA GLY A 77 -14.28 -15.50 -8.12
C GLY A 77 -13.85 -14.04 -8.09
N GLY A 78 -14.62 -13.14 -7.49
CA GLY A 78 -14.29 -11.74 -7.26
C GLY A 78 -14.00 -11.45 -5.78
N ILE A 79 -13.38 -10.29 -5.52
CA ILE A 79 -13.15 -9.78 -4.17
C ILE A 79 -14.13 -8.63 -3.93
N VAL A 80 -15.02 -8.79 -2.94
CA VAL A 80 -16.03 -7.80 -2.59
C VAL A 80 -15.80 -7.25 -1.19
N PRO A 81 -16.13 -5.99 -0.91
CA PRO A 81 -16.01 -5.46 0.44
C PRO A 81 -16.96 -6.17 1.41
N ALA A 82 -16.42 -6.67 2.52
CA ALA A 82 -17.19 -7.37 3.55
C ALA A 82 -17.45 -6.48 4.78
N GLY A 83 -17.15 -5.18 4.68
CA GLY A 83 -17.34 -4.23 5.76
C GLY A 83 -16.90 -2.81 5.40
N TYR A 84 -17.07 -1.91 6.36
CA TYR A 84 -16.61 -0.53 6.27
C TYR A 84 -15.12 -0.41 6.61
N TRP A 85 -14.53 0.74 6.26
CA TRP A 85 -13.20 1.10 6.72
C TRP A 85 -13.24 1.43 8.22
N VAL A 86 -12.30 0.87 8.97
CA VAL A 86 -12.10 1.15 10.39
C VAL A 86 -10.80 1.91 10.57
N ARG A 87 -10.87 3.11 11.14
CA ARG A 87 -9.71 3.93 11.50
C ARG A 87 -9.23 3.57 12.90
N LYS A 88 -7.92 3.54 13.08
CA LYS A 88 -7.25 3.41 14.38
C LYS A 88 -6.13 4.45 14.47
N GLU A 89 -6.12 5.14 15.60
CA GLU A 89 -5.12 6.14 16.00
C GLU A 89 -4.03 5.52 16.89
#